data_AF-T1JD60-F1
#
_entry.id   AF-T1JD60-F1
#
_cell.length_a   1.000
_cell.length_b   1.000
_cell.length_c   1.000
_cell.angle_alpha   90.00
_cell.angle_beta   90.00
_cell.angle_gamma   90.00
#
_symmetry.space_group_name_H-M   'P 1'
#
loop_
_entity.id
_entity.type
_entity.pdbx_description
1 polymer ?
#
loop_
_entity_poly.entity_id
_entity_poly.type
_entity_poly.pdbx_seq_one_letter_code
_entity_poly.pdbx_strand_id
1 'polypeptide(L)'
;MVTLSIDVSTSSFCCFLWLNCFVQHFCSSVAMDSESFTCLKCGFKNLVLKKQLCGDIYCQKCGAKTDLCGKLACMLDHFSASRCFDEIAREILPYVEKGFCSYCNTALEVDKIQTHYDMCDMYPAVCKLCNRKIIRRMMKIHMQDCVGARRWCKFSPIGCKFQGTQSEIEIHEGDNIHIELMMKLLLDLQHEQTSTASMIVHSFNEQLSLRDDGSTGQCKIDELVEKKSSTSFGTGIESSWNSHQDLKPLQNECCMKIKVKQDNLEELVKKQMMEITFCKQQMIDYELKQSQLMEHNAKLEQNYGILKDVLDQQSKQMRKLDRSSDLKPGIVKDVLDQQSKQLRKLDRSSDLKL
;
A
#
# COMPACT_ATOMS: atom_id res chain seq x y z
N MET A 1 1.15 -24.05 -37.67
CA MET A 1 0.73 -22.77 -37.05
C MET A 1 0.33 -23.08 -35.62
N VAL A 2 1.22 -22.82 -34.67
CA VAL A 2 1.02 -23.09 -33.24
C VAL A 2 0.66 -21.76 -32.60
N THR A 3 -0.59 -21.63 -32.14
CA THR A 3 -1.06 -20.48 -31.38
C THR A 3 -0.69 -20.67 -29.91
N LEU A 4 0.34 -19.94 -29.45
CA LEU A 4 0.60 -19.75 -28.03
C LEU A 4 -0.45 -18.80 -27.47
N SER A 5 -1.31 -19.31 -26.58
CA SER A 5 -2.16 -18.50 -25.72
C SER A 5 -1.43 -18.31 -24.39
N ILE A 6 -1.11 -17.07 -24.04
CA ILE A 6 -0.51 -16.71 -22.76
C ILE A 6 -1.65 -16.24 -21.84
N ASP A 7 -2.03 -17.09 -20.89
CA ASP A 7 -2.90 -16.72 -19.78
C ASP A 7 -2.11 -15.86 -18.77
N VAL A 8 -2.52 -14.59 -18.62
CA VAL A 8 -2.03 -13.70 -17.57
C VAL A 8 -3.13 -13.58 -16.51
N SER A 9 -3.23 -14.57 -15.64
CA SER A 9 -4.16 -14.55 -14.50
C SER A 9 -3.45 -14.14 -13.19
N THR A 10 -3.76 -12.93 -12.72
CA THR A 10 -4.14 -12.60 -11.32
C THR A 10 -3.27 -13.08 -10.13
N SER A 11 -1.95 -13.22 -10.28
CA SER A 11 -1.05 -13.60 -9.16
C SER A 11 -0.52 -12.43 -8.29
N SER A 12 -0.72 -11.16 -8.69
CA SER A 12 0.03 -10.03 -8.06
C SER A 12 -0.62 -9.39 -6.82
N PHE A 13 -1.86 -9.74 -6.45
CA PHE A 13 -2.57 -9.05 -5.35
C PHE A 13 -2.41 -9.70 -3.95
N CYS A 14 -1.78 -10.87 -3.81
CA CYS A 14 -1.63 -11.54 -2.51
C CYS A 14 -0.36 -11.18 -1.72
N CYS A 15 0.67 -10.57 -2.33
CA CYS A 15 1.94 -10.30 -1.64
C CYS A 15 1.92 -9.09 -0.68
N PHE A 16 0.97 -8.16 -0.82
CA PHE A 16 0.95 -6.94 0.01
C PHE A 16 0.35 -7.13 1.42
N LEU A 17 -0.40 -8.20 1.66
CA LEU A 17 -1.04 -8.45 2.97
C LEU A 17 -0.16 -9.23 3.95
N TRP A 18 0.93 -9.86 3.50
CA TRP A 18 1.77 -10.70 4.36
C TRP A 18 2.91 -9.93 5.06
N LEU A 19 3.39 -8.80 4.49
CA LEU A 19 4.50 -8.05 5.10
C LEU A 19 4.12 -7.22 6.34
N ASN A 20 2.84 -6.91 6.55
CA ASN A 20 2.41 -6.14 7.72
C ASN A 20 2.23 -6.96 9.00
N CYS A 21 2.37 -8.29 8.95
CA CYS A 21 2.21 -9.15 10.13
C CYS A 21 3.55 -9.54 10.79
N PHE A 22 4.70 -9.24 10.17
CA PHE A 22 6.01 -9.74 10.63
C PHE A 22 6.84 -8.74 11.46
N VAL A 23 6.43 -7.47 11.55
CA VAL A 23 7.22 -6.41 12.21
C VAL A 23 6.92 -6.28 13.72
N GLN A 24 5.99 -7.06 14.29
CA GLN A 24 5.55 -6.85 15.67
C GLN A 24 6.06 -7.90 16.70
N HIS A 25 7.05 -8.72 16.36
CA HIS A 25 7.47 -9.83 17.23
C HIS A 25 9.00 -9.97 17.43
N PHE A 26 9.70 -8.86 17.68
CA PHE A 26 11.05 -8.90 18.26
C PHE A 26 11.14 -7.97 19.48
N CYS A 27 10.83 -8.54 20.65
CA CYS A 27 11.25 -8.00 21.94
C CYS A 27 12.09 -9.05 22.63
N SER A 28 13.36 -8.72 22.82
CA SER A 28 14.41 -9.55 23.42
C SER A 28 13.98 -10.11 24.78
N SER A 29 14.03 -11.43 24.94
CA SER A 29 13.75 -12.11 26.20
C SER A 29 14.91 -11.91 27.17
N VAL A 30 14.79 -10.95 28.08
CA VAL A 30 15.49 -11.04 29.38
C VAL A 30 14.70 -12.06 30.18
N ALA A 31 15.32 -13.21 30.50
CA ALA A 31 14.70 -14.24 31.34
C ALA A 31 14.49 -13.68 32.75
N MET A 32 13.31 -13.13 33.00
CA MET A 32 12.89 -12.71 34.34
C MET A 32 12.20 -13.89 35.03
N ASP A 33 12.75 -14.29 36.19
CA ASP A 33 12.14 -15.30 37.06
C ASP A 33 10.71 -14.89 37.43
N SER A 34 9.73 -15.62 36.88
CA SER A 34 8.31 -15.48 37.23
C SER A 34 7.86 -16.71 38.02
N GLU A 35 7.05 -16.48 39.05
CA GLU A 35 6.39 -17.55 39.80
C GLU A 35 4.90 -17.56 39.43
N SER A 36 4.35 -18.75 39.23
CA SER A 36 2.92 -18.90 38.97
C SER A 36 2.15 -19.16 40.26
N PHE A 37 1.10 -18.38 40.53
CA PHE A 37 0.14 -18.69 41.60
C PHE A 37 -1.23 -19.02 41.01
N THR A 38 -1.98 -19.91 41.66
CA THR A 38 -3.34 -20.25 41.25
C THR A 38 -4.33 -19.46 42.10
N CYS A 39 -5.25 -18.73 41.46
CA CYS A 39 -6.30 -18.01 42.18
C CYS A 39 -7.23 -18.99 42.88
N LEU A 40 -7.39 -18.86 44.20
CA LEU A 40 -8.26 -19.72 45.00
C LEU A 40 -9.75 -19.60 44.63
N LYS A 41 -10.17 -18.43 44.10
CA LYS A 41 -11.57 -18.19 43.73
C LYS A 41 -11.95 -18.79 42.37
N CYS A 42 -11.10 -18.65 41.36
CA CYS A 42 -11.44 -19.01 39.97
C CYS A 42 -10.52 -20.07 39.33
N GLY A 43 -9.52 -20.56 40.04
CA GLY A 43 -8.57 -21.57 39.54
C GLY A 43 -7.60 -21.07 38.46
N PHE A 44 -7.63 -19.77 38.11
CA PHE A 44 -6.78 -19.22 37.07
C PHE A 44 -5.33 -19.08 37.56
N LYS A 45 -4.37 -19.60 36.79
CA LYS A 45 -2.93 -19.43 37.05
C LYS A 45 -2.48 -18.06 36.58
N ASN A 46 -1.99 -17.24 37.49
CA ASN A 46 -1.42 -15.92 37.21
C ASN A 46 0.10 -16.01 37.35
N LEU A 47 0.83 -15.32 36.48
CA LEU A 47 2.28 -15.15 36.57
C LEU A 47 2.56 -13.84 37.29
N VAL A 48 3.37 -13.90 38.36
CA VAL A 48 3.82 -12.71 39.10
C VAL A 48 5.33 -12.65 39.05
N LEU A 49 5.86 -11.44 38.86
CA LEU A 49 7.30 -11.17 38.93
C LEU A 49 7.75 -11.23 40.40
N LYS A 50 8.84 -11.95 40.71
CA LYS A 50 9.35 -12.09 42.09
C LYS A 50 9.53 -10.75 42.83
N LYS A 51 9.80 -9.65 42.13
CA LYS A 51 9.94 -8.29 42.70
C LYS A 51 8.63 -7.68 43.24
N GLN A 52 7.46 -8.24 42.91
CA GLN A 52 6.15 -7.73 43.34
C GLN A 52 5.58 -8.43 44.59
N LEU A 53 6.33 -9.33 45.23
CA LEU A 53 5.81 -10.12 46.36
C LEU A 53 5.65 -9.34 47.68
N CYS A 54 5.95 -8.03 47.70
CA CYS A 54 5.59 -7.14 48.79
C CYS A 54 4.31 -6.36 48.44
N GLY A 55 3.15 -6.94 48.74
CA GLY A 55 1.85 -6.27 48.58
C GLY A 55 0.70 -7.23 48.32
N ASP A 56 -0.50 -6.67 48.23
CA ASP A 56 -1.71 -7.42 47.89
C ASP A 56 -1.67 -7.90 46.43
N ILE A 57 -1.77 -9.21 46.22
CA ILE A 57 -1.80 -9.79 44.87
C ILE A 57 -3.23 -10.08 44.47
N TYR A 58 -3.66 -9.45 43.37
CA TYR A 58 -5.00 -9.60 42.81
C TYR A 58 -4.97 -10.58 41.63
N CYS A 59 -5.98 -11.45 41.55
CA CYS A 59 -6.17 -12.29 40.37
C CYS A 59 -6.53 -11.44 39.15
N GLN A 60 -5.77 -11.55 38.05
CA GLN A 60 -6.04 -10.78 36.83
C GLN A 60 -7.42 -11.09 36.23
N LYS A 61 -7.95 -12.29 36.46
CA LYS A 61 -9.23 -12.72 35.88
C LYS A 61 -10.44 -12.28 36.70
N CYS A 62 -10.37 -12.32 38.03
CA CYS A 62 -11.55 -12.10 38.88
C CYS A 62 -11.40 -10.99 39.92
N GLY A 63 -10.24 -10.32 39.98
CA GLY A 63 -9.97 -9.25 40.93
C GLY A 63 -9.93 -9.69 42.40
N ALA A 64 -10.06 -10.99 42.69
CA ALA A 64 -9.99 -11.47 44.06
C ALA A 64 -8.59 -11.24 44.62
N LYS A 65 -8.54 -10.57 45.77
CA LYS A 65 -7.34 -10.39 46.57
C LYS A 65 -6.96 -11.74 47.19
N THR A 66 -5.70 -12.12 47.01
CA THR A 66 -5.12 -13.32 47.63
C THR A 66 -4.09 -12.85 48.63
N ASP A 67 -4.40 -12.97 49.92
CA ASP A 67 -3.43 -12.71 50.98
C ASP A 67 -2.41 -13.85 50.95
N LEU A 68 -1.28 -13.64 50.28
CA LEU A 68 -0.12 -14.52 50.35
C LEU A 68 0.61 -14.33 51.69
N CYS A 69 -0.12 -14.22 52.81
CA CYS A 69 0.44 -14.38 54.14
C CYS A 69 0.43 -15.87 54.53
N GLY A 70 1.01 -16.70 53.66
CA GLY A 70 1.41 -18.05 54.00
C GLY A 70 2.74 -18.01 54.73
N LYS A 71 2.70 -17.70 56.04
CA LYS A 71 3.78 -17.91 57.04
C LYS A 71 5.19 -18.12 56.46
N LEU A 72 5.86 -17.05 56.02
CA LEU A 72 7.32 -17.00 56.02
C LEU A 72 7.77 -15.55 56.26
N ALA A 73 8.01 -15.24 57.52
CA ALA A 73 8.90 -14.18 58.00
C ALA A 73 8.84 -12.81 57.29
N CYS A 74 7.75 -12.05 57.47
CA CYS A 74 7.88 -10.60 57.57
C CYS A 74 8.09 -10.24 59.05
N MET A 75 9.22 -10.70 59.60
CA MET A 75 9.72 -10.31 60.94
C MET A 75 10.64 -9.10 60.81
N LEU A 76 10.17 -8.02 60.19
CA LEU A 76 10.77 -6.72 60.44
C LEU A 76 9.72 -5.83 61.08
N ASP A 77 9.83 -5.80 62.40
CA ASP A 77 9.29 -4.80 63.32
C ASP A 77 9.19 -3.43 62.67
N HIS A 78 7.98 -2.88 62.57
CA HIS A 78 7.73 -1.49 62.93
C HIS A 78 6.22 -1.16 62.98
N PHE A 79 5.85 -0.62 64.14
CA PHE A 79 4.68 0.21 64.42
C PHE A 79 3.30 -0.46 64.61
N SER A 80 3.10 -0.87 65.85
CA SER A 80 1.87 -0.76 66.62
C SER A 80 1.30 0.68 66.59
N ALA A 81 0.59 1.03 65.52
CA ALA A 81 -0.37 2.14 65.49
C ALA A 81 -1.66 1.63 64.83
N SER A 82 -2.24 0.63 65.49
CA SER A 82 -3.61 0.19 65.28
C SER A 82 -4.54 1.24 65.87
N ARG A 83 -5.51 1.67 65.04
CA ARG A 83 -6.68 2.55 65.27
C ARG A 83 -6.52 3.93 64.62
N CYS A 84 -7.54 4.28 63.82
CA CYS A 84 -7.83 5.58 63.19
C CYS A 84 -7.51 5.76 61.69
N PHE A 85 -7.88 4.82 60.81
CA PHE A 85 -8.12 5.16 59.40
C PHE A 85 -9.46 4.68 58.81
N ASP A 86 -10.21 3.80 59.49
CA ASP A 86 -11.47 3.27 58.95
C ASP A 86 -12.66 4.25 59.07
N GLU A 87 -12.54 5.32 59.85
CA GLU A 87 -13.67 6.23 60.14
C GLU A 87 -13.61 7.55 59.33
N ILE A 88 -12.46 7.93 58.79
CA ILE A 88 -12.32 9.10 57.90
C ILE A 88 -12.58 8.72 56.42
N ALA A 89 -12.50 7.44 56.07
CA ALA A 89 -12.67 6.98 54.69
C ALA A 89 -14.13 7.00 54.17
N ARG A 90 -15.14 7.22 55.03
CA ARG A 90 -16.55 7.25 54.62
C ARG A 90 -17.10 8.62 54.22
N GLU A 91 -16.41 9.72 54.53
CA GLU A 91 -16.99 11.06 54.34
C GLU A 91 -16.40 11.91 53.20
N ILE A 92 -15.31 11.50 52.53
CA ILE A 92 -14.61 12.46 51.64
C ILE A 92 -14.67 12.16 50.13
N LEU A 93 -14.93 10.94 49.65
CA LEU A 93 -15.06 10.73 48.21
C LEU A 93 -16.12 9.67 47.89
N PRO A 94 -17.14 9.95 47.04
CA PRO A 94 -17.93 8.90 46.43
C PRO A 94 -16.95 8.02 45.65
N TYR A 95 -16.65 6.84 46.19
CA TYR A 95 -15.84 5.85 45.53
C TYR A 95 -16.63 5.37 44.31
N VAL A 96 -16.43 6.03 43.18
CA VAL A 96 -17.02 5.61 41.91
C VAL A 96 -16.33 4.31 41.55
N GLU A 97 -17.06 3.21 41.69
CA GLU A 97 -16.59 1.89 41.31
C GLU A 97 -16.19 1.93 39.82
N LYS A 98 -14.90 1.72 39.54
CA LYS A 98 -14.36 1.70 38.18
C LYS A 98 -14.36 0.28 37.67
N GLY A 99 -15.13 0.03 36.62
CA GLY A 99 -15.07 -1.20 35.83
C GLY A 99 -14.06 -1.07 34.68
N PHE A 100 -13.77 -2.19 34.01
CA PHE A 100 -12.98 -2.22 32.78
C PHE A 100 -13.82 -2.83 31.65
N CYS A 101 -13.74 -2.24 30.45
CA CYS A 101 -14.34 -2.86 29.27
C CYS A 101 -13.62 -4.16 28.90
N SER A 102 -14.35 -5.27 28.77
CA SER A 102 -13.78 -6.59 28.44
C SER A 102 -13.16 -6.70 27.04
N TYR A 103 -13.40 -5.72 26.15
CA TYR A 103 -12.94 -5.77 24.75
C TYR A 103 -11.74 -4.86 24.49
N CYS A 104 -11.71 -3.67 25.09
CA CYS A 104 -10.62 -2.70 24.90
C CYS A 104 -9.80 -2.42 26.16
N ASN A 105 -10.15 -3.03 27.30
CA ASN A 105 -9.49 -2.86 28.61
C ASN A 105 -9.42 -1.41 29.11
N THR A 106 -10.29 -0.52 28.60
CA THR A 106 -10.38 0.87 29.08
C THR A 106 -11.14 0.90 30.40
N ALA A 107 -10.57 1.58 31.40
CA ALA A 107 -11.22 1.83 32.68
C ALA A 107 -12.38 2.83 32.51
N LEU A 108 -13.56 2.47 33.01
CA LEU A 108 -14.80 3.20 32.85
C LEU A 108 -15.59 3.15 34.15
N GLU A 109 -16.47 4.13 34.38
CA GLU A 109 -17.47 4.01 35.44
C GLU A 109 -18.41 2.85 35.10
N VAL A 110 -18.78 2.04 36.11
CA VAL A 110 -19.64 0.85 35.89
C VAL A 110 -20.94 1.22 35.18
N ASP A 111 -21.56 2.36 35.52
CA ASP A 111 -22.80 2.83 34.90
C ASP A 111 -22.66 3.19 33.41
N LYS A 112 -21.44 3.52 32.97
CA LYS A 112 -21.15 3.93 31.59
C LYS A 112 -20.69 2.77 30.70
N ILE A 113 -20.51 1.57 31.24
CA ILE A 113 -19.99 0.43 30.47
C ILE A 113 -20.92 0.02 29.32
N GLN A 114 -22.24 0.10 29.54
CA GLN A 114 -23.22 -0.24 28.51
C GLN A 114 -23.17 0.77 27.36
N THR A 115 -23.14 2.08 27.67
CA THR A 115 -22.98 3.13 26.66
C THR A 115 -21.65 3.02 25.92
N HIS A 116 -20.61 2.52 26.60
CA HIS A 116 -19.33 2.28 25.96
C HIS A 116 -19.40 1.15 24.93
N TYR A 117 -20.12 0.05 25.16
CA TYR A 117 -20.28 -1.02 24.14
C TYR A 117 -20.87 -0.50 22.82
N ASP A 118 -21.77 0.47 22.90
CA ASP A 118 -22.36 1.10 21.73
C ASP A 118 -21.35 1.92 20.91
N MET A 119 -20.25 2.39 21.50
CA MET A 119 -19.18 3.18 20.84
C MET A 119 -17.77 2.53 20.83
N CYS A 120 -17.58 1.38 21.47
CA CYS A 120 -16.31 0.67 21.53
C CYS A 120 -15.91 0.06 20.17
N ASP A 121 -14.75 0.46 19.65
CA ASP A 121 -14.19 -0.06 18.40
C ASP A 121 -13.86 -1.56 18.43
N MET A 122 -13.58 -2.09 19.63
CA MET A 122 -13.24 -3.50 19.82
C MET A 122 -14.49 -4.38 20.03
N TYR A 123 -15.67 -3.78 20.15
CA TYR A 123 -16.91 -4.51 20.36
C TYR A 123 -17.35 -5.25 19.08
N PRO A 124 -17.75 -6.53 19.17
CA PRO A 124 -18.29 -7.27 18.02
C PRO A 124 -19.63 -6.69 17.55
N ALA A 125 -19.69 -6.23 16.31
CA ALA A 125 -20.90 -5.78 15.64
C ALA A 125 -21.36 -6.82 14.60
N VAL A 126 -22.68 -6.98 14.41
CA VAL A 126 -23.22 -7.87 13.39
C VAL A 126 -23.26 -7.13 12.05
N CYS A 127 -22.61 -7.70 11.02
CA CYS A 127 -22.68 -7.17 9.66
C CYS A 127 -24.10 -7.35 9.10
N LYS A 128 -24.72 -6.27 8.60
CA LYS A 128 -26.07 -6.29 8.04
C LYS A 128 -26.21 -7.09 6.72
N LEU A 129 -25.09 -7.35 6.05
CA LEU A 129 -25.08 -8.00 4.72
C LEU A 129 -24.88 -9.51 4.82
N CYS A 130 -24.00 -9.97 5.71
CA CYS A 130 -23.66 -11.39 5.85
C CYS A 130 -24.02 -11.99 7.22
N ASN A 131 -24.60 -11.21 8.14
CA ASN A 131 -24.97 -11.60 9.50
C ASN A 131 -23.83 -12.17 10.37
N ARG A 132 -22.56 -12.00 9.96
CA ARG A 132 -21.40 -12.41 10.77
C ARG A 132 -21.06 -11.35 11.82
N LYS A 133 -20.59 -11.80 12.99
CA LYS A 133 -20.03 -10.92 14.04
C LYS A 133 -18.61 -10.52 13.66
N ILE A 134 -18.37 -9.23 13.50
CA ILE A 134 -17.08 -8.64 13.10
C ILE A 134 -16.72 -7.56 14.14
N ILE A 135 -15.46 -7.49 14.56
CA ILE A 135 -14.99 -6.40 15.43
C ILE A 135 -15.24 -5.06 14.72
N ARG A 136 -15.87 -4.09 15.39
CA ARG A 136 -16.29 -2.84 14.76
C ARG A 136 -15.17 -2.11 14.02
N ARG A 137 -13.95 -2.07 14.58
CA ARG A 137 -12.75 -1.53 13.92
C ARG A 137 -12.48 -2.16 12.55
N MET A 138 -12.75 -3.46 12.40
CA MET A 138 -12.54 -4.21 11.16
C MET A 138 -13.72 -4.10 10.19
N MET A 139 -14.82 -3.44 10.56
CA MET A 139 -16.02 -3.37 9.72
C MET A 139 -15.75 -2.71 8.36
N LYS A 140 -14.88 -1.69 8.31
CA LYS A 140 -14.52 -1.01 7.04
C LYS A 140 -13.83 -1.95 6.05
N ILE A 141 -12.87 -2.74 6.54
CA ILE A 141 -12.16 -3.75 5.74
C ILE A 141 -13.13 -4.88 5.37
N HIS A 142 -13.92 -5.35 6.34
CA HIS A 142 -14.94 -6.35 6.07
C HIS A 142 -15.94 -5.91 5.01
N MET A 143 -16.37 -4.64 4.95
CA MET A 143 -17.27 -4.16 3.90
C MET A 143 -16.66 -4.25 2.51
N GLN A 144 -15.35 -4.14 2.39
CA GLN A 144 -14.66 -4.39 1.13
C GLN A 144 -14.72 -5.88 0.80
N ASP A 145 -14.51 -6.77 1.77
CA ASP A 145 -14.41 -8.23 1.60
C ASP A 145 -15.70 -9.03 1.84
N CYS A 146 -16.82 -8.34 2.10
CA CYS A 146 -18.04 -8.99 2.54
C CYS A 146 -18.65 -9.77 1.38
N VAL A 147 -18.91 -11.07 1.59
CA VAL A 147 -19.58 -11.92 0.60
C VAL A 147 -20.97 -11.37 0.21
N GLY A 148 -21.66 -10.72 1.15
CA GLY A 148 -22.95 -10.07 0.90
C GLY A 148 -22.86 -8.64 0.36
N ALA A 149 -21.67 -8.05 0.26
CA ALA A 149 -21.52 -6.73 -0.33
C ALA A 149 -21.62 -6.81 -1.84
N ARG A 150 -22.55 -6.01 -2.39
CA ARG A 150 -22.66 -5.79 -3.82
C ARG A 150 -21.56 -4.84 -4.26
N ARG A 151 -20.66 -5.32 -5.10
CA ARG A 151 -19.59 -4.52 -5.69
C ARG A 151 -19.95 -4.16 -7.12
N TRP A 152 -19.39 -3.05 -7.58
CA TRP A 152 -19.44 -2.70 -8.99
C TRP A 152 -18.44 -3.56 -9.76
N CYS A 153 -18.77 -3.92 -10.99
CA CYS A 153 -17.81 -4.55 -11.89
C CYS A 153 -16.54 -3.67 -12.02
N LYS A 154 -15.35 -4.29 -12.14
CA LYS A 154 -14.09 -3.55 -12.30
C LYS A 154 -14.07 -2.63 -13.53
N PHE A 155 -14.93 -2.91 -14.51
CA PHE A 155 -15.15 -2.10 -15.71
C PHE A 155 -16.19 -0.99 -15.54
N SER A 156 -16.63 -0.67 -14.31
CA SER A 156 -17.54 0.47 -14.09
C SER A 156 -16.99 1.82 -14.56
N PRO A 157 -15.68 2.13 -14.49
CA PRO A 157 -15.14 3.39 -15.01
C PRO A 157 -15.33 3.57 -16.53
N ILE A 158 -15.45 2.46 -17.27
CA ILE A 158 -15.71 2.47 -18.72
C ILE A 158 -17.20 2.32 -19.06
N GLY A 159 -18.09 2.45 -18.06
CA GLY A 159 -19.54 2.50 -18.26
C GLY A 159 -20.28 1.19 -18.02
N CYS A 160 -19.63 0.12 -17.52
CA CYS A 160 -20.35 -1.08 -17.10
C CYS A 160 -21.22 -0.78 -15.86
N LYS A 161 -22.53 -1.00 -15.96
CA LYS A 161 -23.50 -0.74 -14.88
C LYS A 161 -23.78 -1.97 -14.00
N PHE A 162 -23.07 -3.07 -14.22
CA PHE A 162 -23.30 -4.30 -13.47
C PHE A 162 -22.85 -4.16 -12.02
N GLN A 163 -23.72 -4.59 -11.11
CA GLN A 163 -23.46 -4.64 -9.68
C GLN A 163 -23.95 -5.99 -9.13
N GLY A 164 -23.08 -6.72 -8.45
CA GLY A 164 -23.37 -8.07 -7.97
C GLY A 164 -22.53 -8.48 -6.77
N THR A 165 -22.82 -9.66 -6.24
CA THR A 165 -21.94 -10.38 -5.32
C THR A 165 -20.64 -10.78 -6.02
N GLN A 166 -19.61 -11.16 -5.26
CA GLN A 166 -18.30 -11.53 -5.85
C GLN A 166 -18.43 -12.64 -6.91
N SER A 167 -19.22 -13.68 -6.63
CA SER A 167 -19.45 -14.78 -7.57
C SER A 167 -20.21 -14.33 -8.83
N GLU A 168 -21.19 -13.44 -8.69
CA GLU A 168 -21.93 -12.89 -9.84
C GLU A 168 -21.03 -12.00 -10.70
N ILE A 169 -20.10 -11.25 -10.09
CA ILE A 169 -19.11 -10.45 -10.81
C ILE A 169 -18.12 -11.34 -11.55
N GLU A 170 -17.63 -12.42 -10.94
CA GLU A 170 -16.71 -13.34 -11.61
C GLU A 170 -17.35 -13.99 -12.84
N ILE A 171 -18.63 -14.36 -12.76
CA ILE A 171 -19.39 -14.86 -13.90
C ILE A 171 -19.56 -13.76 -14.95
N HIS A 172 -19.97 -12.55 -14.55
CA HIS A 172 -20.15 -11.40 -15.44
C HIS A 172 -18.85 -10.97 -16.15
N GLU A 173 -17.71 -11.08 -15.48
CA GLU A 173 -16.38 -10.79 -16.04
C GLU A 173 -15.89 -11.85 -17.03
N GLY A 174 -16.52 -13.03 -17.06
CA GLY A 174 -16.31 -14.03 -18.10
C GLY A 174 -17.11 -13.77 -19.38
N ASP A 175 -18.08 -12.85 -19.36
CA ASP A 175 -18.89 -12.52 -20.53
C ASP A 175 -18.17 -11.55 -21.47
N ASN A 176 -18.48 -11.64 -22.77
CA ASN A 176 -17.89 -10.78 -23.80
C ASN A 176 -18.36 -9.30 -23.76
N ILE A 177 -19.17 -8.91 -22.78
CA ILE A 177 -19.77 -7.57 -22.65
C ILE A 177 -18.67 -6.50 -22.48
N HIS A 178 -17.58 -6.83 -21.77
CA HIS A 178 -16.49 -5.87 -21.56
C HIS A 178 -15.66 -5.61 -22.81
N ILE A 179 -15.54 -6.59 -23.70
CA ILE A 179 -14.84 -6.43 -24.97
C ILE A 179 -15.55 -5.39 -25.83
N GLU A 180 -16.88 -5.45 -25.91
CA GLU A 180 -17.68 -4.46 -26.66
C GLU A 180 -17.53 -3.04 -26.07
N LEU A 181 -17.58 -2.91 -24.75
CA LEU A 181 -17.35 -1.63 -24.07
C LEU A 181 -15.94 -1.08 -24.32
N MET A 182 -14.91 -1.93 -24.27
CA MET A 182 -13.53 -1.53 -24.57
C MET A 182 -13.36 -1.11 -26.02
N MET A 183 -13.95 -1.84 -26.97
CA MET A 183 -13.90 -1.48 -28.39
C MET A 183 -14.59 -0.14 -28.65
N LYS A 184 -15.75 0.11 -28.03
CA LYS A 184 -16.44 1.40 -28.12
C LYS A 184 -15.58 2.55 -27.58
N LEU A 185 -14.98 2.38 -26.40
CA LEU A 185 -14.08 3.38 -25.82
C LEU A 185 -12.89 3.70 -26.73
N LEU A 186 -12.30 2.68 -27.37
CA LEU A 186 -11.20 2.88 -28.33
C LEU A 186 -11.64 3.64 -29.58
N LEU A 187 -12.84 3.37 -30.10
CA LEU A 187 -13.42 4.11 -31.23
C LEU A 187 -13.69 5.57 -30.87
N ASP A 188 -14.25 5.84 -29.69
CA ASP A 188 -14.52 7.19 -29.20
C ASP A 188 -13.21 7.98 -29.03
N LEU A 189 -12.17 7.38 -28.43
CA LEU A 189 -10.84 7.99 -28.31
C LEU A 189 -10.19 8.28 -29.67
N GLN A 190 -10.33 7.37 -30.64
CA GLN A 190 -9.82 7.59 -31.99
C GLN A 190 -10.57 8.74 -32.70
N HIS A 191 -11.88 8.87 -32.47
CA HIS A 191 -12.67 9.97 -32.98
C HIS A 191 -12.25 11.32 -32.37
N GLU A 192 -12.01 11.37 -31.06
CA GLU A 192 -11.52 12.58 -30.39
C GLU A 192 -10.11 12.98 -30.86
N GLN A 193 -9.21 12.01 -31.02
CA GLN A 193 -7.86 12.27 -31.53
C GLN A 193 -7.88 12.80 -32.97
N THR A 194 -8.71 12.22 -33.84
CA THR A 194 -8.84 12.67 -35.24
C THR A 194 -9.52 14.04 -35.35
N SER A 195 -10.54 14.29 -34.53
CA SER A 195 -11.20 15.61 -34.43
C SER A 195 -10.22 16.70 -33.98
N THR A 196 -9.44 16.42 -32.94
CA THR A 196 -8.44 17.37 -32.42
C THR A 196 -7.32 17.62 -33.42
N ALA A 197 -6.82 16.58 -34.09
CA ALA A 197 -5.81 16.72 -35.14
C ALA A 197 -6.33 17.55 -36.32
N SER A 198 -7.60 17.36 -36.71
CA SER A 198 -8.25 18.16 -37.75
C SER A 198 -8.36 19.63 -37.36
N MET A 199 -8.74 19.93 -36.12
CA MET A 199 -8.77 21.31 -35.61
C MET A 199 -7.38 21.97 -35.62
N ILE A 200 -6.34 21.24 -35.23
CA ILE A 200 -4.96 21.74 -35.25
C ILE A 200 -4.54 22.04 -36.69
N VAL A 201 -4.74 21.10 -37.62
CA VAL A 201 -4.39 21.28 -39.03
C VAL A 201 -5.16 22.45 -39.67
N HIS A 202 -6.45 22.60 -39.38
CA HIS A 202 -7.24 23.73 -39.86
C HIS A 202 -6.70 25.06 -39.32
N SER A 203 -6.41 25.12 -38.02
CA SER A 203 -5.83 26.33 -37.39
C SER A 203 -4.45 26.68 -37.96
N PHE A 204 -3.61 25.69 -38.30
CA PHE A 204 -2.33 25.92 -38.95
C PHE A 204 -2.49 26.40 -40.40
N ASN A 205 -3.39 25.79 -41.18
CA ASN A 205 -3.64 26.21 -42.56
C ASN A 205 -4.22 27.62 -42.64
N GLU A 206 -5.11 28.00 -41.72
CA GLU A 206 -5.66 29.36 -41.65
C GLU A 206 -4.58 30.41 -41.33
N GLN A 207 -3.62 30.07 -40.46
CA GLN A 207 -2.45 30.93 -40.20
C GLN A 207 -1.50 31.04 -41.41
N LEU A 208 -1.41 30.00 -42.25
CA LEU A 208 -0.58 30.03 -43.47
C LEU A 208 -1.27 30.83 -44.59
N SER A 209 -2.58 30.66 -44.80
CA SER A 209 -3.33 31.42 -45.80
C SER A 209 -3.36 32.93 -45.53
N LEU A 210 -3.36 33.34 -44.26
CA LEU A 210 -3.23 34.76 -43.89
C LEU A 210 -1.87 35.39 -44.25
N ARG A 211 -0.87 34.61 -44.65
CA ARG A 211 0.43 35.12 -45.12
C ARG A 211 0.53 35.29 -46.64
N ASP A 212 -0.34 34.67 -47.43
CA ASP A 212 -0.21 34.64 -48.90
C ASP A 212 -0.97 35.76 -49.63
N ASP A 213 -1.91 36.45 -48.98
CA ASP A 213 -2.60 37.60 -49.60
C ASP A 213 -1.81 38.92 -49.51
N GLY A 214 -0.59 38.84 -48.96
CA GLY A 214 0.42 39.90 -49.00
C GLY A 214 1.18 39.90 -50.32
N SER A 215 0.50 40.30 -51.39
CA SER A 215 1.04 41.03 -52.53
C SER A 215 2.56 41.35 -52.47
N THR A 216 3.32 40.77 -53.39
CA THR A 216 4.27 41.50 -54.26
C THR A 216 5.16 42.56 -53.58
N GLY A 217 5.64 42.27 -52.37
CA GLY A 217 6.66 43.04 -51.68
C GLY A 217 8.00 42.33 -51.83
N GLN A 218 8.43 42.11 -53.07
CA GLN A 218 9.75 41.56 -53.37
C GLN A 218 10.80 42.53 -52.84
N CYS A 219 11.25 42.30 -51.61
CA CYS A 219 12.46 42.88 -51.06
C CYS A 219 13.64 42.34 -51.87
N LYS A 220 13.90 42.98 -53.00
CA LYS A 220 15.24 43.10 -53.58
C LYS A 220 16.12 43.84 -52.56
N ILE A 221 16.65 43.13 -51.58
CA ILE A 221 17.63 43.67 -50.63
C ILE A 221 19.07 43.51 -51.15
N ASP A 222 19.28 42.82 -52.27
CA ASP A 222 20.65 42.57 -52.78
C ASP A 222 21.04 43.38 -54.04
N GLU A 223 20.27 44.38 -54.45
CA GLU A 223 20.55 45.13 -55.70
C GLU A 223 20.45 46.65 -55.54
N LEU A 224 21.01 47.21 -54.45
CA LEU A 224 21.05 48.68 -54.24
C LEU A 224 22.39 49.23 -53.75
N VAL A 225 23.49 48.46 -53.90
CA VAL A 225 24.85 48.95 -53.63
C VAL A 225 25.58 49.43 -54.89
N GLU A 226 25.15 49.09 -56.11
CA GLU A 226 25.86 49.53 -57.33
C GLU A 226 24.93 50.03 -58.43
N LYS A 227 24.45 51.28 -58.34
CA LYS A 227 24.31 52.17 -59.51
C LYS A 227 23.89 53.59 -59.11
N LYS A 228 24.87 54.36 -58.65
CA LYS A 228 24.89 55.82 -58.84
C LYS A 228 25.63 56.12 -60.13
N SER A 229 24.94 56.14 -61.27
CA SER A 229 25.35 56.99 -62.40
C SER A 229 24.18 57.20 -63.36
N SER A 230 23.84 58.48 -63.56
CA SER A 230 23.46 59.05 -64.85
C SER A 230 21.99 58.98 -65.32
N THR A 231 21.36 60.18 -65.28
CA THR A 231 20.65 60.82 -66.43
C THR A 231 19.26 60.27 -66.77
N SER A 232 18.23 61.01 -67.17
CA SER A 232 17.73 62.39 -67.02
C SER A 232 16.29 62.35 -67.57
N PHE A 233 15.45 63.31 -67.16
CA PHE A 233 14.24 63.79 -67.85
C PHE A 233 13.00 62.88 -67.93
N GLY A 234 11.86 63.43 -67.48
CA GLY A 234 10.53 62.88 -67.76
C GLY A 234 9.44 63.37 -66.80
N THR A 235 8.94 64.58 -67.05
CA THR A 235 7.86 65.30 -66.36
C THR A 235 6.52 64.57 -66.25
N GLY A 236 5.85 64.74 -65.11
CA GLY A 236 4.41 64.95 -65.02
C GLY A 236 3.54 63.75 -64.66
N ILE A 237 3.15 63.66 -63.38
CA ILE A 237 1.76 63.62 -62.88
C ILE A 237 1.87 63.60 -61.34
N GLU A 238 1.65 64.78 -60.76
CA GLU A 238 1.31 64.91 -59.35
C GLU A 238 -0.14 64.45 -59.16
N SER A 239 -0.39 63.52 -58.24
CA SER A 239 -1.30 63.77 -57.11
C SER A 239 -1.53 62.53 -56.24
N SER A 240 -1.31 62.75 -54.94
CA SER A 240 -2.23 62.33 -53.87
C SER A 240 -2.20 60.89 -53.34
N TRP A 241 -1.05 60.41 -52.83
CA TRP A 241 -1.01 59.41 -51.74
C TRP A 241 0.16 59.65 -50.78
N ASN A 242 0.26 60.87 -50.23
CA ASN A 242 1.19 61.18 -49.13
C ASN A 242 0.47 61.04 -47.78
N SER A 243 0.31 59.81 -47.32
CA SER A 243 0.03 59.51 -45.90
C SER A 243 0.51 58.09 -45.58
N HIS A 244 1.81 57.85 -45.75
CA HIS A 244 2.45 56.55 -45.49
C HIS A 244 3.72 56.69 -44.62
N GLN A 245 3.73 57.67 -43.71
CA GLN A 245 4.73 57.78 -42.66
C GLN A 245 4.01 57.55 -41.33
N ASP A 246 4.09 56.33 -40.78
CA ASP A 246 4.08 56.02 -39.33
C ASP A 246 3.70 54.57 -38.95
N LEU A 247 3.62 53.61 -39.88
CA LEU A 247 3.36 52.19 -39.53
C LEU A 247 4.61 51.36 -39.14
N LYS A 248 5.83 51.91 -39.27
CA LYS A 248 7.09 51.20 -38.94
C LYS A 248 7.28 50.84 -37.45
N PRO A 249 6.84 51.63 -36.45
CA PRO A 249 7.08 51.30 -35.05
C PRO A 249 6.27 50.09 -34.55
N LEU A 250 5.03 49.93 -35.03
CA LEU A 250 4.11 48.87 -34.58
C LEU A 250 4.54 47.46 -34.99
N GLN A 251 5.22 47.33 -36.13
CA GLN A 251 5.70 46.04 -36.63
C GLN A 251 6.83 45.46 -35.76
N ASN A 252 7.67 46.32 -35.16
CA ASN A 252 8.75 45.90 -34.27
C ASN A 252 8.21 45.37 -32.92
N GLU A 253 7.16 45.97 -32.37
CA GLU A 253 6.60 45.52 -31.09
C GLU A 253 5.97 44.12 -31.20
N CYS A 254 5.24 43.86 -32.28
CA CYS A 254 4.65 42.54 -32.54
C CYS A 254 5.72 41.45 -32.68
N CYS A 255 6.79 41.73 -33.44
CA CYS A 255 7.90 40.80 -33.64
C CYS A 255 8.60 40.43 -32.31
N MET A 256 8.83 41.42 -31.44
CA MET A 256 9.41 41.19 -30.12
C MET A 256 8.52 40.31 -29.24
N LYS A 257 7.19 40.53 -29.24
CA LYS A 257 6.25 39.70 -28.47
C LYS A 257 6.20 38.25 -28.96
N ILE A 258 6.26 38.03 -30.28
CA ILE A 258 6.31 36.68 -30.86
C ILE A 258 7.59 35.97 -30.44
N LYS A 259 8.74 36.66 -30.52
CA LYS A 259 10.03 36.08 -30.14
C LYS A 259 10.09 35.67 -28.68
N VAL A 260 9.60 36.52 -27.76
CA VAL A 260 9.53 36.19 -26.33
C VAL A 260 8.65 34.95 -26.08
N LYS A 261 7.50 34.84 -26.76
CA LYS A 261 6.64 33.66 -26.64
C LYS A 261 7.30 32.40 -27.20
N GLN A 262 8.06 32.52 -28.29
CA GLN A 262 8.80 31.41 -28.89
C GLN A 262 9.90 30.91 -27.93
N ASP A 263 10.67 31.81 -27.33
CA ASP A 263 11.73 31.46 -26.38
C ASP A 263 11.14 30.77 -25.13
N ASN A 264 10.02 31.29 -24.60
CA ASN A 264 9.30 30.67 -23.48
C ASN A 264 8.79 29.26 -23.81
N LEU A 265 8.28 29.05 -25.04
CA LEU A 265 7.82 27.74 -25.47
C LEU A 265 8.99 26.77 -25.62
N GLU A 266 10.12 27.21 -26.15
CA GLU A 266 11.34 26.40 -26.27
C GLU A 266 11.86 25.97 -24.89
N GLU A 267 11.84 26.87 -23.90
CA GLU A 267 12.21 26.55 -22.52
C GLU A 267 11.28 25.51 -21.89
N LEU A 268 9.97 25.65 -22.08
CA LEU A 268 8.96 24.67 -21.63
C LEU A 268 9.17 23.29 -22.26
N VAL A 269 9.43 23.25 -23.58
CA VAL A 269 9.73 21.99 -24.29
C VAL A 269 10.99 21.33 -23.73
N LYS A 270 12.06 22.11 -23.48
CA LYS A 270 13.28 21.60 -22.85
C LYS A 270 13.01 21.02 -21.46
N LYS A 271 12.20 21.70 -20.63
CA LYS A 271 11.81 21.22 -19.31
C LYS A 271 11.04 19.90 -19.38
N GLN A 272 10.03 19.82 -20.22
CA GLN A 272 9.24 18.60 -20.41
C GLN A 272 10.10 17.44 -20.93
N MET A 273 11.05 17.71 -21.82
CA MET A 273 11.97 16.69 -22.33
C MET A 273 12.85 16.11 -21.21
N MET A 274 13.33 16.94 -20.28
CA MET A 274 14.07 16.46 -19.11
C MET A 274 13.20 15.62 -18.18
N GLU A 275 11.97 16.05 -17.90
CA GLU A 275 11.01 15.30 -17.05
C GLU A 275 10.67 13.93 -17.67
N ILE A 276 10.39 13.88 -18.97
CA ILE A 276 10.14 12.63 -19.70
C ILE A 276 11.36 11.70 -19.64
N THR A 277 12.57 12.25 -19.81
CA THR A 277 13.82 11.47 -19.75
C THR A 277 14.04 10.88 -18.35
N PHE A 278 13.77 11.67 -17.31
CA PHE A 278 13.83 11.21 -15.93
C PHE A 278 12.80 10.11 -15.62
N CYS A 279 11.54 10.29 -16.06
CA CYS A 279 10.50 9.26 -15.91
C CYS A 279 10.86 7.96 -16.64
N LYS A 280 11.42 8.06 -17.85
CA LYS A 280 11.91 6.88 -18.61
C LYS A 280 13.00 6.14 -17.85
N GLN A 281 13.96 6.85 -17.25
CA GLN A 281 15.01 6.21 -16.45
C GLN A 281 14.44 5.48 -15.23
N GLN A 282 13.49 6.10 -14.51
CA GLN A 282 12.84 5.42 -13.39
C GLN A 282 12.11 4.15 -13.81
N MET A 283 11.43 4.15 -14.95
CA MET A 283 10.78 2.95 -15.46
C MET A 283 11.77 1.81 -15.70
N ILE A 284 12.92 2.10 -16.32
CA ILE A 284 13.99 1.12 -16.54
C ILE A 284 14.51 0.56 -15.21
N ASP A 285 14.70 1.42 -14.21
CA ASP A 285 15.17 0.99 -12.89
C ASP A 285 14.14 0.08 -12.18
N TYR A 286 12.84 0.37 -12.32
CA TYR A 286 11.78 -0.48 -11.79
C TYR A 286 11.68 -1.83 -12.52
N GLU A 287 11.83 -1.85 -13.83
CA GLU A 287 11.86 -3.09 -14.63
C GLU A 287 13.05 -3.98 -14.25
N LEU A 288 14.22 -3.37 -14.02
CA LEU A 288 15.40 -4.08 -13.53
C LEU A 288 15.15 -4.68 -12.14
N LYS A 289 14.59 -3.90 -11.21
CA LYS A 289 14.26 -4.36 -9.86
C LYS A 289 13.22 -5.50 -9.87
N GLN A 290 12.22 -5.41 -10.74
CA GLN A 290 11.24 -6.48 -10.92
C GLN A 290 11.91 -7.76 -11.43
N SER A 291 12.81 -7.65 -12.40
CA SER A 291 13.57 -8.79 -12.94
C SER A 291 14.43 -9.46 -11.86
N GLN A 292 15.11 -8.68 -11.02
CA GLN A 292 15.87 -9.19 -9.88
C GLN A 292 15.00 -9.93 -8.85
N LEU A 293 13.81 -9.40 -8.55
CA LEU A 293 12.87 -10.06 -7.64
C LEU A 293 12.35 -11.39 -8.21
N MET A 294 12.09 -11.45 -9.52
CA MET A 294 11.68 -12.68 -10.19
C MET A 294 12.78 -13.75 -10.14
N GLU A 295 14.04 -13.36 -10.36
CA GLU A 295 15.18 -14.28 -10.23
C GLU A 295 15.34 -14.80 -8.80
N HIS A 296 15.20 -13.92 -7.80
CA HIS A 296 15.24 -14.31 -6.40
C HIS A 296 14.09 -15.27 -6.03
N ASN A 297 12.88 -15.01 -6.51
CA ASN A 297 11.73 -15.89 -6.28
C ASN A 297 11.94 -17.26 -6.94
N ALA A 298 12.48 -17.33 -8.15
CA ALA A 298 12.81 -18.60 -8.81
C ALA A 298 13.84 -19.41 -8.00
N LYS A 299 14.85 -18.75 -7.41
CA LYS A 299 15.82 -19.40 -6.51
C LYS A 299 15.15 -19.93 -5.23
N LEU A 300 14.24 -19.15 -4.64
CA LEU A 300 13.48 -19.61 -3.47
C LEU A 300 12.62 -20.83 -3.80
N GLU A 301 11.90 -20.82 -4.92
CA GLU A 301 11.09 -21.96 -5.36
C GLU A 301 11.94 -23.23 -5.54
N GLN A 302 13.13 -23.10 -6.14
CA GLN A 302 14.09 -24.20 -6.25
C GLN A 302 14.50 -24.73 -4.86
N ASN A 303 14.82 -23.83 -3.92
CA ASN A 303 15.18 -24.20 -2.55
C ASN A 303 14.03 -24.91 -1.81
N TYR A 304 12.79 -24.43 -1.98
CA TYR A 304 11.60 -25.09 -1.44
C TYR A 304 11.39 -26.48 -2.02
N GLY A 305 11.63 -26.66 -3.34
CA GLY A 305 11.61 -27.97 -3.99
C GLY A 305 12.59 -28.95 -3.34
N ILE A 306 13.85 -28.52 -3.15
CA ILE A 306 14.88 -29.35 -2.50
C ILE A 306 14.48 -29.70 -1.05
N LEU A 307 13.98 -28.73 -0.28
CA LEU A 307 13.55 -28.97 1.10
C LEU A 307 12.39 -29.98 1.18
N LYS A 308 11.44 -29.88 0.24
CA LYS A 308 10.31 -30.81 0.14
C LYS A 308 10.79 -32.24 -0.12
N ASP A 309 11.72 -32.43 -1.06
CA ASP A 309 12.30 -33.74 -1.37
C ASP A 309 13.02 -34.35 -0.15
N VAL A 310 13.75 -33.53 0.61
CA VAL A 310 14.41 -33.95 1.86
C VAL A 310 13.38 -34.39 2.91
N LEU A 311 12.29 -33.64 3.09
CA LEU A 311 11.21 -34.00 4.02
C LEU A 311 10.50 -35.28 3.62
N ASP A 312 10.26 -35.48 2.33
CA ASP A 312 9.67 -36.71 1.79
C ASP A 312 10.61 -37.90 1.99
N GLN A 313 11.91 -37.72 1.79
CA GLN A 313 12.92 -38.74 2.06
C GLN A 313 12.97 -39.11 3.55
N GLN A 314 12.96 -38.13 4.45
CA GLN A 314 12.90 -38.37 5.89
C GLN A 314 11.63 -39.12 6.29
N SER A 315 10.48 -38.74 5.72
CA SER A 315 9.20 -39.41 5.95
C SER A 315 9.20 -40.87 5.47
N LYS A 316 9.91 -41.18 4.37
CA LYS A 316 10.13 -42.56 3.92
C LYS A 316 11.04 -43.33 4.88
N GLN A 317 12.11 -42.71 5.41
CA GLN A 317 12.99 -43.35 6.39
C GLN A 317 12.27 -43.64 7.71
N MET A 318 11.47 -42.70 8.23
CA MET A 318 10.67 -42.92 9.43
C MET A 318 9.71 -44.11 9.28
N ARG A 319 9.02 -44.20 8.14
CA ARG A 319 8.14 -45.37 7.85
C ARG A 319 8.90 -46.69 7.75
N LYS A 320 10.16 -46.69 7.28
CA LYS A 320 11.01 -47.89 7.29
C LYS A 320 11.41 -48.27 8.71
N LEU A 321 11.76 -47.28 9.54
CA LEU A 321 12.12 -47.49 10.94
C LEU A 321 10.95 -48.04 11.75
N ASP A 322 9.76 -47.48 11.57
CA ASP A 322 8.51 -47.92 12.22
C ASP A 322 8.18 -49.39 11.91
N ARG A 323 8.39 -49.81 10.65
CA ARG A 323 8.27 -51.22 10.26
C ARG A 323 9.37 -52.13 10.83
N SER A 324 10.51 -51.57 11.23
CA SER A 324 11.62 -52.31 11.82
C SER A 324 11.63 -52.30 13.35
N SER A 325 10.84 -51.42 14.00
CA SER A 325 10.81 -51.23 15.46
C SER A 325 10.08 -52.32 16.25
N ASP A 326 9.69 -53.42 15.60
CA ASP A 326 9.54 -54.71 16.29
C ASP A 326 10.88 -55.21 16.88
N LEU A 327 12.00 -54.51 16.62
CA LEU A 327 13.33 -54.74 17.21
C LEU A 327 13.78 -53.59 18.14
N LYS A 328 14.04 -53.97 19.40
CA LYS A 328 14.69 -53.30 20.56
C LYS A 328 14.83 -51.75 20.57
N PRO A 329 14.34 -51.05 21.63
CA PRO A 329 14.31 -49.58 21.75
C PRO A 329 15.66 -48.82 21.77
N GLY A 330 16.81 -49.50 21.73
CA GLY A 330 18.13 -48.84 21.73
C GLY A 330 18.45 -48.09 20.42
N ILE A 331 17.94 -48.56 19.28
CA ILE A 331 18.31 -48.05 17.94
C ILE A 331 17.70 -46.67 17.66
N VAL A 332 16.55 -46.35 18.28
CA VAL A 332 15.81 -45.10 18.04
C VAL A 332 16.63 -43.87 18.48
N LYS A 333 17.41 -43.99 19.56
CA LYS A 333 18.20 -42.88 20.11
C LYS A 333 19.35 -42.46 19.18
N ASP A 334 20.05 -43.44 18.60
CA ASP A 334 21.18 -43.19 17.72
C ASP A 334 20.74 -42.48 16.42
N VAL A 335 19.55 -42.81 15.91
CA VAL A 335 18.98 -42.15 14.74
C VAL A 335 18.61 -40.69 15.04
N LEU A 336 18.01 -40.41 16.20
CA LEU A 336 17.67 -39.04 16.63
C LEU A 336 18.92 -38.16 16.81
N ASP A 337 19.99 -38.73 17.38
CA ASP A 337 21.26 -38.02 17.53
C ASP A 337 21.94 -37.77 16.17
N GLN A 338 21.83 -38.72 15.24
CA GLN A 338 22.35 -38.55 13.88
C GLN A 338 21.57 -37.48 13.10
N GLN A 339 20.24 -37.43 13.22
CA GLN A 339 19.41 -36.37 12.61
C GLN A 339 19.71 -34.99 13.19
N SER A 340 19.87 -34.89 14.51
CA SER A 340 20.26 -33.63 15.18
C SER A 340 21.63 -33.11 14.71
N LYS A 341 22.56 -34.00 14.35
CA LYS A 341 23.85 -33.61 13.75
C LYS A 341 23.71 -33.15 12.31
N GLN A 342 22.79 -33.72 11.52
CA GLN A 342 22.57 -33.29 10.14
C GLN A 342 21.90 -31.92 10.07
N LEU A 343 20.92 -31.64 10.93
CA LEU A 343 20.28 -30.31 11.00
C LEU A 343 21.30 -29.19 11.29
N ARG A 344 22.19 -29.40 12.27
CA ARG A 344 23.25 -28.44 12.58
C ARG A 344 24.25 -28.21 11.44
N LYS A 345 24.43 -29.18 10.53
CA LYS A 345 25.26 -29.00 9.34
C LYS A 345 24.56 -28.16 8.28
N LEU A 346 23.23 -28.25 8.19
CA LEU A 346 22.42 -27.47 7.26
C LEU A 346 22.41 -26.00 7.66
N ASP A 347 22.18 -25.68 8.94
CA ASP A 347 22.21 -24.29 9.45
C ASP A 347 23.57 -23.61 9.20
N ARG A 348 24.67 -24.34 9.35
CA ARG A 348 26.01 -23.80 9.06
C ARG A 348 26.28 -23.58 7.58
N SER A 349 25.55 -24.27 6.70
CA SER A 349 25.71 -24.12 5.25
C SER A 349 24.91 -22.94 4.67
N SER A 350 23.85 -22.50 5.36
CA SER A 350 23.10 -21.30 5.02
C SER A 350 23.86 -20.01 5.33
N ASP A 351 24.66 -19.99 6.40
CA ASP A 351 25.41 -18.78 6.81
C ASP A 351 26.63 -18.45 5.91
N LEU A 352 27.06 -19.39 5.06
CA LEU A 352 28.23 -19.24 4.18
C LEU A 352 27.89 -18.75 2.77
N LYS A 353 26.62 -18.46 2.47
CA LYS A 353 26.15 -18.07 1.13
C LYS A 353 25.42 -16.72 1.06
N LEU A 354 25.34 -15.99 2.18
CA LEU A 354 25.00 -14.56 2.23
C LEU A 354 26.28 -13.75 2.17
#